data_AF-A0A7X2STZ7-F1
#
_entry.id   AF-A0A7X2STZ7-F1
#
_cell.length_a   1.000
_cell.length_b   1.000
_cell.length_c   1.000
_cell.angle_alpha   90.00
_cell.angle_beta   90.00
_cell.angle_gamma   90.00
#
_symmetry.space_group_name_H-M   'P 1'
#
loop_
_entity.id
_entity.type
_entity.pdbx_description
1 polymer ?
#
loop_
_entity_poly.entity_id
_entity_poly.type
_entity_poly.pdbx_seq_one_letter_code
_entity_poly.pdbx_strand_id
1 'polypeptide(L)'
;IRLIKGSHIVVPRVHTEKQAYILQNEDNRIVFVIPWMDEFSIIGTTDVEYKGDPKNVNIDDSETDYLLKVFNGHFKKQLTADDIVWSYSGVRPLCDDESDSPQAITRDYTLDVRDDNGQAPLLSVFGGKLTTYRKLAEHALEKLAKYYPNAGPAWTKNCVLPGGNISGTREDYAASLRRRYPFISENMARHFSRTYGSSTETLLAGAKSLDDLGENFGHEFYEAELRYLVQHEWVRELDDAIWRRTKQGMWLTKEQQARVTEWLAAKAKPALSLAS
;
A
#
# COMPACT_ATOMS: atom_id res chain seq x y z
N ILE A 1 9.33 6.40 22.19
CA ILE A 1 9.12 5.89 20.81
C ILE A 1 10.20 6.52 19.94
N ARG A 2 10.85 5.74 19.09
CA ARG A 2 11.84 6.26 18.15
C ARG A 2 11.29 6.23 16.74
N LEU A 3 11.41 7.36 16.04
CA LEU A 3 10.95 7.50 14.68
C LEU A 3 12.14 7.31 13.75
N ILE A 4 12.17 6.18 13.05
CA ILE A 4 13.22 5.91 12.07
C ILE A 4 12.64 6.10 10.68
N LYS A 5 13.06 7.18 10.01
CA LYS A 5 12.74 7.44 8.60
C LYS A 5 13.37 6.36 7.73
N GLY A 6 12.59 5.88 6.76
CA GLY A 6 13.09 5.08 5.66
C GLY A 6 12.40 5.45 4.36
N SER A 7 13.23 5.73 3.36
CA SER A 7 12.82 6.19 2.05
C SER A 7 13.08 5.12 0.99
N HIS A 8 12.37 5.24 -0.14
CA HIS A 8 12.55 4.43 -1.34
C HIS A 8 12.54 5.33 -2.57
N ILE A 9 13.30 4.94 -3.58
CA ILE A 9 13.25 5.52 -4.92
C ILE A 9 12.64 4.51 -5.90
N VAL A 10 11.95 5.02 -6.90
CA VAL A 10 11.34 4.23 -7.97
C VAL A 10 11.90 4.71 -9.30
N VAL A 11 12.35 3.75 -10.11
CA VAL A 11 12.96 3.98 -11.42
C VAL A 11 12.29 3.07 -12.46
N PRO A 12 12.40 3.38 -13.77
CA PRO A 12 12.07 2.42 -14.82
C PRO A 12 12.81 1.11 -14.58
N ARG A 13 12.13 0.00 -14.82
CA ARG A 13 12.61 -1.34 -14.45
C ARG A 13 14.06 -1.57 -14.88
N VAL A 14 14.88 -2.00 -13.92
CA VAL A 14 16.34 -2.10 -14.13
C VAL A 14 16.75 -3.35 -14.94
N HIS A 15 15.92 -4.39 -14.93
CA HIS A 15 16.11 -5.64 -15.68
C HIS A 15 14.78 -6.39 -15.87
N THR A 16 14.69 -7.29 -16.85
CA THR A 16 13.46 -8.03 -17.17
C THR A 16 13.20 -9.27 -16.29
N GLU A 17 14.09 -9.56 -15.33
CA GLU A 17 13.94 -10.67 -14.39
C GLU A 17 12.80 -10.45 -13.38
N LYS A 18 12.18 -11.54 -12.93
CA LYS A 18 11.05 -11.51 -11.97
C LYS A 18 11.52 -11.45 -10.52
N GLN A 19 12.77 -11.78 -10.26
CA GLN A 19 13.38 -11.87 -8.95
C GLN A 19 13.69 -10.49 -8.39
N ALA A 20 13.60 -10.37 -7.07
CA ALA A 20 14.17 -9.25 -6.34
C ALA A 20 15.62 -9.57 -5.96
N TYR A 21 16.43 -8.52 -5.78
CA TYR A 21 17.77 -8.61 -5.22
C TYR A 21 17.81 -8.06 -3.81
N ILE A 22 18.69 -8.62 -2.99
CA ILE A 22 19.09 -8.13 -1.68
C ILE A 22 20.58 -7.83 -1.73
N LEU A 23 20.94 -6.56 -1.59
CA LEU A 23 22.30 -6.05 -1.73
C LEU A 23 22.91 -5.84 -0.36
N GLN A 24 24.13 -6.33 -0.17
CA GLN A 24 24.89 -6.08 1.06
C GLN A 24 25.67 -4.78 0.88
N ASN A 25 25.43 -3.80 1.76
CA ASN A 25 26.15 -2.54 1.72
C ASN A 25 27.34 -2.52 2.68
N GLU A 26 28.28 -1.60 2.47
CA GLU A 26 29.50 -1.43 3.27
C GLU A 26 29.23 -1.15 4.76
N ASP A 27 28.04 -0.61 5.07
CA ASP A 27 27.57 -0.31 6.44
C ASP A 27 26.88 -1.51 7.13
N ASN A 28 26.96 -2.71 6.53
CA ASN A 28 26.29 -3.95 6.96
C ASN A 28 24.75 -3.90 6.86
N ARG A 29 24.17 -2.88 6.23
CA ARG A 29 22.74 -2.84 5.93
C ARG A 29 22.46 -3.56 4.62
N ILE A 30 21.19 -3.92 4.45
CA ILE A 30 20.68 -4.51 3.22
C ILE A 30 19.78 -3.53 2.49
N VAL A 31 19.91 -3.50 1.17
CA VAL A 31 19.03 -2.73 0.27
C VAL A 31 18.39 -3.69 -0.72
N PHE A 32 17.08 -3.60 -0.88
CA PHE A 32 16.34 -4.38 -1.87
C PHE A 32 16.23 -3.65 -3.20
N VAL A 33 16.24 -4.42 -4.28
CA VAL A 33 15.80 -4.00 -5.62
C VAL A 33 14.65 -4.90 -6.03
N ILE A 34 13.44 -4.36 -6.08
CA ILE A 34 12.19 -5.13 -6.20
C ILE A 34 11.49 -4.78 -7.52
N PRO A 35 11.26 -5.75 -8.42
CA PRO A 35 10.40 -5.54 -9.58
C PRO A 35 8.99 -5.12 -9.15
N TRP A 36 8.47 -4.05 -9.73
CA TRP A 36 7.22 -3.45 -9.31
C TRP A 36 6.32 -3.13 -10.51
N MET A 37 5.10 -3.66 -10.48
CA MET A 37 4.04 -3.44 -11.48
C MET A 37 4.49 -3.66 -12.93
N ASP A 38 5.36 -4.65 -13.15
CA ASP A 38 5.92 -5.06 -14.44
C ASP A 38 6.83 -4.02 -15.15
N GLU A 39 6.71 -2.72 -14.82
CA GLU A 39 7.35 -1.58 -15.49
C GLU A 39 8.44 -0.86 -14.66
N PHE A 40 8.48 -1.07 -13.35
CA PHE A 40 9.35 -0.32 -12.45
C PHE A 40 10.24 -1.20 -11.57
N SER A 41 11.20 -0.58 -10.90
CA SER A 41 11.95 -1.15 -9.79
C SER A 41 11.92 -0.23 -8.59
N ILE A 42 11.59 -0.77 -7.42
CA ILE A 42 11.71 -0.08 -6.13
C ILE A 42 13.07 -0.39 -5.55
N ILE A 43 13.82 0.64 -5.15
CA ILE A 43 15.11 0.52 -4.47
C ILE A 43 14.97 1.12 -3.06
N GLY A 44 15.29 0.35 -2.03
CA GLY A 44 15.20 0.81 -0.65
C GLY A 44 15.62 -0.22 0.39
N THR A 45 15.85 0.16 1.64
CA THR A 45 15.49 1.46 2.24
C THR A 45 16.60 2.00 3.14
N THR A 46 16.41 3.22 3.62
CA THR A 46 17.29 3.92 4.56
C THR A 46 16.80 3.77 6.02
N ASP A 47 17.68 4.08 6.97
CA ASP A 47 17.39 4.13 8.41
C ASP A 47 18.01 5.42 8.96
N VAL A 48 17.19 6.47 9.04
CA VAL A 48 17.61 7.82 9.47
C VAL A 48 16.79 8.20 10.70
N GLU A 49 17.43 8.65 11.78
CA GLU A 49 16.71 9.18 12.95
C GLU A 49 15.87 10.39 12.53
N TYR A 50 14.58 10.39 12.87
CA TYR A 50 13.66 11.44 12.48
C TYR A 50 13.09 12.17 13.71
N LYS A 51 13.07 13.50 13.62
CA LYS A 51 12.41 14.37 14.59
C LYS A 51 11.51 15.34 13.81
N GLY A 52 10.26 15.47 14.24
CA GLY A 52 9.28 16.34 13.60
C GLY A 52 7.93 15.65 13.41
N ASP A 53 7.06 16.28 12.63
CA ASP A 53 5.75 15.75 12.29
C ASP A 53 5.89 14.57 11.29
N PRO A 54 5.49 13.34 11.64
CA PRO A 54 5.48 12.19 10.73
C PRO A 54 4.82 12.43 9.37
N LYS A 55 3.87 13.38 9.27
CA LYS A 55 3.20 13.71 8.01
C LYS A 55 4.09 14.44 7.00
N ASN A 56 5.15 15.08 7.47
CA ASN A 56 6.06 15.88 6.64
C ASN A 56 7.32 15.09 6.24
N VAL A 57 7.36 13.78 6.51
CA VAL A 57 8.50 12.93 6.18
C VAL A 57 8.68 12.84 4.67
N ASN A 58 9.89 13.13 4.20
CA ASN A 58 10.26 13.07 2.79
C ASN A 58 11.69 12.54 2.65
N ILE A 59 11.99 11.98 1.48
CA ILE A 59 13.35 11.59 1.13
C ILE A 59 14.24 12.84 1.06
N ASP A 60 15.51 12.70 1.44
CA ASP A 60 16.52 13.74 1.26
C ASP A 60 17.62 13.31 0.27
N ASP A 61 18.47 14.26 -0.14
CA ASP A 61 19.53 14.02 -1.12
C ASP A 61 20.52 12.94 -0.65
N SER A 62 20.82 12.89 0.65
CA SER A 62 21.74 11.88 1.21
C SER A 62 21.18 10.46 1.14
N GLU A 63 19.86 10.32 1.33
CA GLU A 63 19.17 9.04 1.14
C GLU A 63 19.13 8.62 -0.32
N THR A 64 18.93 9.57 -1.23
CA THR A 64 18.96 9.33 -2.68
C THR A 64 20.34 8.84 -3.12
N ASP A 65 21.39 9.57 -2.74
CA ASP A 65 22.79 9.21 -3.03
C ASP A 65 23.17 7.87 -2.43
N TYR A 66 22.72 7.59 -1.19
CA TYR A 66 22.91 6.30 -0.55
C TYR A 66 22.33 5.16 -1.39
N LEU A 67 21.07 5.25 -1.78
CA LEU A 67 20.39 4.19 -2.53
C LEU A 67 20.99 3.99 -3.91
N LEU A 68 21.33 5.07 -4.62
CA LEU A 68 22.00 5.00 -5.92
C LEU A 68 23.40 4.42 -5.80
N LYS A 69 24.19 4.79 -4.78
CA LYS A 69 25.54 4.24 -4.55
C LYS A 69 25.49 2.73 -4.37
N VAL A 70 24.60 2.22 -3.51
CA VAL A 70 24.48 0.77 -3.27
C VAL A 70 24.07 0.03 -4.54
N PHE A 71 23.10 0.57 -5.28
CA PHE A 71 22.66 -0.01 -6.55
C PHE A 71 23.78 -0.03 -7.59
N ASN A 72 24.42 1.11 -7.83
CA ASN A 72 25.46 1.28 -8.85
C ASN A 72 26.73 0.46 -8.56
N GLY A 73 27.01 0.15 -7.29
CA GLY A 73 28.08 -0.75 -6.89
C GLY A 73 27.84 -2.22 -7.25
N HIS A 74 26.60 -2.63 -7.51
CA HIS A 74 26.22 -4.02 -7.78
C HIS A 74 25.79 -4.27 -9.24
N PHE A 75 25.21 -3.28 -9.90
CA PHE A 75 24.62 -3.46 -11.24
C PHE A 75 25.46 -2.83 -12.35
N LYS A 76 25.50 -3.49 -13.51
CA LYS A 76 26.19 -2.95 -14.71
C LYS A 76 25.49 -1.71 -15.28
N LYS A 77 24.16 -1.74 -15.36
CA LYS A 77 23.36 -0.58 -15.74
C LYS A 77 23.45 0.41 -14.59
N GLN A 78 24.02 1.58 -14.86
CA GLN A 78 24.12 2.66 -13.88
C GLN A 78 22.83 3.49 -13.91
N LEU A 79 22.47 4.04 -12.76
CA LEU A 79 21.37 4.98 -12.59
C LEU A 79 21.88 6.32 -12.06
N THR A 80 21.20 7.40 -12.44
CA THR A 80 21.39 8.74 -11.88
C THR A 80 20.12 9.22 -11.19
N ALA A 81 20.18 10.38 -10.54
CA ALA A 81 18.99 11.01 -9.95
C ALA A 81 17.91 11.32 -11.00
N ASP A 82 18.29 11.57 -12.26
CA ASP A 82 17.36 11.86 -13.36
C ASP A 82 16.52 10.64 -13.78
N ASP A 83 16.96 9.43 -13.43
CA ASP A 83 16.21 8.19 -13.71
C ASP A 83 15.07 7.96 -12.70
N ILE A 84 15.02 8.72 -11.60
CA ILE A 84 14.03 8.56 -10.54
C ILE A 84 12.70 9.18 -10.98
N VAL A 85 11.67 8.35 -11.08
CA VAL A 85 10.33 8.77 -11.51
C VAL A 85 9.37 8.99 -10.33
N TRP A 86 9.66 8.42 -9.17
CA TRP A 86 8.89 8.64 -7.95
C TRP A 86 9.72 8.27 -6.71
N SER A 87 9.35 8.82 -5.56
CA SER A 87 9.91 8.45 -4.27
C SER A 87 8.84 8.50 -3.19
N TYR A 88 9.04 7.72 -2.13
CA TYR A 88 8.17 7.78 -0.95
C TYR A 88 8.99 7.54 0.31
N SER A 89 8.53 8.11 1.41
CA SER A 89 9.15 7.99 2.71
C SER A 89 8.11 7.71 3.78
N GLY A 90 8.57 7.10 4.88
CA GLY A 90 7.75 6.84 6.05
C GLY A 90 8.62 6.77 7.29
N VAL A 91 8.03 7.01 8.45
CA VAL A 91 8.69 6.81 9.75
C VAL A 91 8.21 5.52 10.40
N ARG A 92 9.15 4.72 10.88
CA ARG A 92 8.89 3.49 11.63
C ARG A 92 8.75 3.85 13.11
N PRO A 93 7.58 3.61 13.74
CA PRO A 93 7.36 3.89 15.15
C PRO A 93 7.90 2.74 16.01
N LEU A 94 9.22 2.72 16.23
CA LEU A 94 9.87 1.61 16.93
C LEU A 94 9.77 1.79 18.45
N CYS A 95 9.62 0.65 19.15
CA CYS A 95 9.72 0.61 20.60
C CYS A 95 11.14 1.07 20.98
N ASP A 96 11.22 2.03 21.89
CA ASP A 96 12.51 2.53 22.33
C ASP A 96 13.11 1.51 23.31
N ASP A 97 14.11 0.78 22.84
CA ASP A 97 14.83 -0.23 23.61
C ASP A 97 16.23 0.25 24.06
N GLU A 98 16.45 1.57 24.00
CA GLU A 98 17.71 2.25 24.34
C GLU A 98 18.91 1.86 23.43
N SER A 99 18.67 1.25 22.27
CA SER A 99 19.74 0.91 21.31
C SER A 99 20.40 2.15 20.69
N ASP A 100 21.74 2.23 20.69
CA ASP A 100 22.48 3.38 20.12
C ASP A 100 22.35 3.55 18.59
N SER A 101 22.11 2.46 17.85
CA SER A 101 22.02 2.50 16.38
C SER A 101 20.58 2.27 15.88
N PRO A 102 20.04 3.13 14.98
CA PRO A 102 18.73 2.93 14.35
C PRO A 102 18.52 1.54 13.74
N GLN A 103 19.59 0.95 13.19
CA GLN A 103 19.52 -0.36 12.56
C GLN A 103 19.50 -1.53 13.55
N ALA A 104 19.78 -1.29 14.84
CA ALA A 104 19.81 -2.31 15.89
C ALA A 104 18.51 -2.39 16.71
N ILE A 105 17.72 -1.29 16.75
CA ILE A 105 16.45 -1.22 17.50
C ILE A 105 15.55 -2.41 17.15
N THR A 106 14.90 -3.01 18.14
CA THR A 106 13.96 -4.10 17.90
C THR A 106 12.85 -3.69 16.93
N ARG A 107 12.55 -4.60 16.00
CA ARG A 107 11.42 -4.48 15.06
C ARG A 107 10.23 -5.32 15.50
N ASP A 108 10.30 -5.89 16.70
CA ASP A 108 9.17 -6.59 17.30
C ASP A 108 8.12 -5.58 17.80
N TYR A 109 6.98 -6.10 18.24
CA TYR A 109 5.90 -5.28 18.77
C TYR A 109 5.72 -5.49 20.28
N THR A 110 5.31 -4.43 20.96
CA THR A 110 4.93 -4.45 22.38
C THR A 110 3.49 -3.99 22.51
N LEU A 111 2.71 -4.71 23.31
CA LEU A 111 1.34 -4.36 23.67
C LEU A 111 1.26 -4.06 25.17
N ASP A 112 0.91 -2.82 25.51
CA ASP A 112 0.61 -2.40 26.90
C ASP A 112 -0.90 -2.29 27.08
N VAL A 113 -1.42 -2.84 28.18
CA VAL A 113 -2.85 -2.74 28.54
C VAL A 113 -2.97 -2.24 29.96
N ARG A 114 -3.67 -1.13 30.12
CA ARG A 114 -4.00 -0.54 31.43
C ARG A 114 -5.50 -0.42 31.56
N ASP A 115 -6.02 -0.58 32.77
CA ASP A 115 -7.41 -0.32 33.10
C ASP A 115 -7.49 0.61 34.33
N ASP A 116 -8.68 1.16 34.56
CA ASP A 116 -9.01 1.85 35.81
C ASP A 116 -10.06 1.03 36.54
N ASN A 117 -9.69 0.47 37.69
CA ASN A 117 -10.54 -0.40 38.52
C ASN A 117 -11.21 -1.55 37.73
N GLY A 118 -10.48 -2.18 36.80
CA GLY A 118 -10.98 -3.30 35.99
C GLY A 118 -11.95 -2.90 34.87
N GLN A 119 -12.11 -1.61 34.59
CA GLN A 119 -12.98 -1.07 33.53
C GLN A 119 -12.19 -0.19 32.54
N ALA A 120 -12.83 0.10 31.40
CA ALA A 120 -12.32 1.01 30.37
C ALA A 120 -10.85 0.74 29.97
N PRO A 121 -10.53 -0.47 29.46
CA PRO A 121 -9.16 -0.80 29.12
C PRO A 121 -8.60 0.07 27.99
N LEU A 122 -7.39 0.58 28.19
CA LEU A 122 -6.57 1.22 27.17
C LEU A 122 -5.49 0.24 26.71
N LEU A 123 -5.57 -0.17 25.44
CA LEU A 123 -4.54 -0.96 24.78
C LEU A 123 -3.70 -0.06 23.87
N SER A 124 -2.39 -0.05 24.06
CA SER A 124 -1.42 0.71 23.26
C SER A 124 -0.52 -0.24 22.46
N VAL A 125 -0.28 0.10 21.18
CA VAL A 125 0.58 -0.67 20.27
C VAL A 125 1.87 0.10 20.02
N PHE A 126 3.01 -0.52 20.28
CA PHE A 126 4.35 0.02 19.97
C PHE A 126 5.05 -0.91 18.99
N GLY A 127 5.56 -0.38 17.87
CA GLY A 127 6.11 -1.20 16.79
C GLY A 127 5.04 -1.94 15.99
N GLY A 128 5.41 -3.11 15.44
CA GLY A 128 4.52 -3.94 14.62
C GLY A 128 4.79 -3.81 13.12
N LYS A 129 5.41 -4.86 12.56
CA LYS A 129 5.61 -4.99 11.12
C LYS A 129 4.29 -5.33 10.43
N LEU A 130 4.16 -4.92 9.17
CA LEU A 130 3.08 -5.39 8.30
C LEU A 130 3.04 -6.93 8.24
N THR A 131 4.18 -7.61 8.29
CA THR A 131 4.24 -9.08 8.30
C THR A 131 3.57 -9.72 9.52
N THR A 132 3.51 -9.04 10.66
CA THR A 132 3.01 -9.61 11.94
C THR A 132 1.63 -9.09 12.34
N TYR A 133 1.02 -8.20 11.55
CA TYR A 133 -0.21 -7.49 11.93
C TYR A 133 -1.35 -8.41 12.39
N ARG A 134 -1.58 -9.55 11.71
CA ARG A 134 -2.66 -10.49 12.03
C ARG A 134 -2.45 -11.13 13.41
N LYS A 135 -1.20 -11.51 13.72
CA LYS A 135 -0.84 -12.10 15.02
C LYS A 135 -0.85 -11.04 16.13
N LEU A 136 -0.38 -9.84 15.84
CA LEU A 136 -0.46 -8.70 16.75
C LEU A 136 -1.93 -8.42 17.13
N ALA A 137 -2.83 -8.36 16.15
CA ALA A 137 -4.26 -8.16 16.41
C ALA A 137 -4.87 -9.29 17.24
N GLU A 138 -4.54 -10.55 16.93
CA GLU A 138 -4.99 -11.72 17.71
C GLU A 138 -4.53 -11.62 19.18
N HIS A 139 -3.26 -11.26 19.43
CA HIS A 139 -2.70 -11.05 20.77
C HIS A 139 -3.32 -9.83 21.48
N ALA A 140 -3.64 -8.76 20.76
CA ALA A 140 -4.34 -7.61 21.32
C ALA A 140 -5.73 -8.00 21.83
N LEU A 141 -6.49 -8.77 21.05
CA LEU A 141 -7.81 -9.24 21.45
C LEU A 141 -7.74 -10.25 22.61
N GLU A 142 -6.70 -11.08 22.67
CA GLU A 142 -6.46 -11.97 23.82
C GLU A 142 -6.29 -11.18 25.13
N LYS A 143 -5.49 -10.10 25.13
CA LYS A 143 -5.35 -9.23 26.31
C LYS A 143 -6.65 -8.53 26.70
N LEU A 144 -7.50 -8.22 25.72
CA LEU A 144 -8.78 -7.55 25.94
C LEU A 144 -9.91 -8.52 26.33
N ALA A 145 -9.75 -9.83 26.14
CA ALA A 145 -10.81 -10.82 26.33
C ALA A 145 -11.42 -10.78 27.74
N LYS A 146 -10.62 -10.52 28.78
CA LYS A 146 -11.12 -10.44 30.17
C LYS A 146 -12.16 -9.33 30.41
N TYR A 147 -12.19 -8.28 29.57
CA TYR A 147 -13.17 -7.19 29.66
C TYR A 147 -14.45 -7.47 28.85
N TYR A 148 -14.45 -8.54 28.04
CA TYR A 148 -15.56 -8.91 27.17
C TYR A 148 -15.88 -10.40 27.32
N PRO A 149 -16.61 -10.82 28.37
CA PRO A 149 -16.86 -12.24 28.67
C PRO A 149 -17.55 -13.04 27.55
N ASN A 150 -18.26 -12.34 26.66
CA ASN A 150 -18.96 -12.93 25.52
C ASN A 150 -18.17 -12.84 24.20
N ALA A 151 -16.92 -12.38 24.22
CA ALA A 151 -16.08 -12.34 23.03
C ALA A 151 -15.83 -13.77 22.51
N GLY A 152 -15.96 -13.95 21.20
CA GLY A 152 -15.68 -15.23 20.55
C GLY A 152 -14.18 -15.57 20.53
N PRO A 153 -13.84 -16.83 20.21
CA PRO A 153 -12.44 -17.25 20.09
C PRO A 153 -11.75 -16.60 18.87
N ALA A 154 -10.42 -16.70 18.82
CA ALA A 154 -9.65 -16.29 17.65
C ALA A 154 -10.10 -17.03 16.38
N TRP A 155 -10.28 -16.29 15.28
CA TRP A 155 -10.87 -16.82 14.04
C TRP A 155 -10.09 -16.44 12.78
N THR A 156 -9.32 -15.36 12.81
CA THR A 156 -8.74 -14.71 11.60
C THR A 156 -7.76 -15.58 10.80
N LYS A 157 -7.15 -16.61 11.40
CA LYS A 157 -6.19 -17.50 10.72
C LYS A 157 -6.82 -18.22 9.51
N ASN A 158 -8.10 -18.57 9.61
CA ASN A 158 -8.79 -19.39 8.60
C ASN A 158 -9.70 -18.55 7.70
N CYS A 159 -9.59 -17.23 7.77
CA CYS A 159 -10.45 -16.33 7.03
C CYS A 159 -9.83 -15.91 5.71
N VAL A 160 -10.70 -15.63 4.76
CA VAL A 160 -10.35 -14.98 3.51
C VAL A 160 -10.74 -13.52 3.65
N LEU A 161 -9.78 -12.61 3.46
CA LEU A 161 -10.05 -11.18 3.46
C LEU A 161 -10.96 -10.80 2.28
N PRO A 162 -11.74 -9.70 2.38
CA PRO A 162 -12.51 -9.19 1.26
C PRO A 162 -11.65 -9.04 -0.01
N GLY A 163 -12.20 -9.43 -1.16
CA GLY A 163 -11.48 -9.49 -2.44
C GLY A 163 -10.59 -10.73 -2.62
N GLY A 164 -10.20 -11.43 -1.54
CA GLY A 164 -9.31 -12.59 -1.59
C GLY A 164 -9.96 -13.90 -2.03
N ASN A 165 -11.28 -13.94 -2.18
CA ASN A 165 -12.02 -15.16 -2.52
C ASN A 165 -12.03 -15.42 -4.03
N ILE A 166 -10.84 -15.65 -4.59
CA ILE A 166 -10.64 -15.96 -6.02
C ILE A 166 -10.34 -17.44 -6.22
N SER A 167 -10.75 -17.96 -7.37
CA SER A 167 -10.40 -19.33 -7.78
C SER A 167 -9.03 -19.34 -8.47
N GLY A 168 -8.13 -20.23 -8.03
CA GLY A 168 -6.82 -20.41 -8.64
C GLY A 168 -5.84 -19.28 -8.34
N THR A 169 -4.91 -19.05 -9.26
CA THR A 169 -3.95 -17.94 -9.18
C THR A 169 -4.59 -16.62 -9.64
N ARG A 170 -3.90 -15.50 -9.40
CA ARG A 170 -4.33 -14.19 -9.93
C ARG A 170 -4.38 -14.18 -11.46
N GLU A 171 -3.49 -14.93 -12.09
CA GLU A 171 -3.43 -15.12 -13.53
C GLU A 171 -4.64 -15.93 -14.04
N ASP A 172 -4.99 -17.02 -13.35
CA ASP A 172 -6.20 -17.82 -13.67
C ASP A 172 -7.47 -16.98 -13.53
N TYR A 173 -7.54 -16.16 -12.47
CA TYR A 173 -8.66 -15.27 -12.21
C TYR A 173 -8.73 -14.12 -13.22
N ALA A 174 -7.60 -13.54 -13.64
CA ALA A 174 -7.61 -12.56 -14.73
C ALA A 174 -8.13 -13.18 -16.04
N ALA A 175 -7.75 -14.42 -16.35
CA ALA A 175 -8.28 -15.15 -17.50
C ALA A 175 -9.77 -15.50 -17.37
N SER A 176 -10.27 -15.77 -16.15
CA SER A 176 -11.71 -15.97 -15.93
C SER A 176 -12.51 -14.67 -16.08
N LEU A 177 -11.97 -13.55 -15.60
CA LEU A 177 -12.56 -12.22 -15.78
C LEU A 177 -12.72 -11.88 -17.26
N ARG A 178 -11.71 -12.11 -18.11
CA ARG A 178 -11.83 -11.88 -19.56
C ARG A 178 -12.84 -12.80 -20.26
N ARG A 179 -13.03 -14.02 -19.75
CA ARG A 179 -14.07 -14.92 -20.27
C ARG A 179 -15.47 -14.44 -19.92
N ARG A 180 -15.65 -13.87 -18.73
CA ARG A 180 -16.93 -13.35 -18.24
C ARG A 180 -17.27 -11.96 -18.78
N TYR A 181 -16.27 -11.10 -18.91
CA TYR A 181 -16.35 -9.72 -19.37
C TYR A 181 -15.44 -9.56 -20.60
N PRO A 182 -15.83 -10.06 -21.79
CA PRO A 182 -14.96 -10.10 -22.97
C PRO A 182 -14.57 -8.71 -23.51
N PHE A 183 -15.25 -7.65 -23.07
CA PHE A 183 -14.95 -6.28 -23.45
C PHE A 183 -13.76 -5.67 -22.70
N ILE A 184 -13.30 -6.24 -21.58
CA ILE A 184 -12.13 -5.72 -20.87
C ILE A 184 -10.82 -6.23 -21.48
N SER A 185 -9.81 -5.36 -21.51
CA SER A 185 -8.49 -5.72 -22.02
C SER A 185 -7.76 -6.72 -21.11
N GLU A 186 -6.64 -7.27 -21.58
CA GLU A 186 -5.79 -8.11 -20.73
C GLU A 186 -5.21 -7.34 -19.54
N ASN A 187 -4.84 -6.09 -19.76
CA ASN A 187 -4.27 -5.23 -18.74
C ASN A 187 -5.30 -4.88 -17.68
N MET A 188 -6.53 -4.52 -18.08
CA MET A 188 -7.64 -4.32 -17.14
C MET A 188 -7.92 -5.56 -16.29
N ALA A 189 -8.00 -6.75 -16.91
CA ALA A 189 -8.26 -7.97 -16.15
C ALA A 189 -7.13 -8.30 -15.15
N ARG A 190 -5.88 -8.05 -15.54
CA ARG A 190 -4.70 -8.19 -14.66
C ARG A 190 -4.74 -7.19 -13.51
N HIS A 191 -5.05 -5.92 -13.80
CA HIS A 191 -5.22 -4.86 -12.82
C HIS A 191 -6.31 -5.21 -11.80
N PHE A 192 -7.51 -5.53 -12.27
CA PHE A 192 -8.63 -5.86 -11.39
C PHE A 192 -8.39 -7.11 -10.55
N SER A 193 -7.78 -8.16 -11.13
CA SER A 193 -7.38 -9.35 -10.38
C SER A 193 -6.35 -9.06 -9.28
N ARG A 194 -5.39 -8.16 -9.54
CA ARG A 194 -4.31 -7.83 -8.60
C ARG A 194 -4.71 -6.77 -7.56
N THR A 195 -5.75 -6.00 -7.82
CA THR A 195 -6.21 -4.89 -6.95
C THR A 195 -7.47 -5.25 -6.17
N TYR A 196 -8.53 -5.70 -6.86
CA TYR A 196 -9.87 -5.91 -6.28
C TYR A 196 -10.20 -7.38 -6.05
N GLY A 197 -9.55 -8.28 -6.79
CA GLY A 197 -9.82 -9.72 -6.73
C GLY A 197 -11.31 -10.01 -6.95
N SER A 198 -11.93 -10.78 -6.06
CA SER A 198 -13.35 -11.15 -6.16
C SER A 198 -14.31 -9.96 -6.16
N SER A 199 -13.92 -8.81 -5.62
CA SER A 199 -14.74 -7.59 -5.63
C SER A 199 -14.87 -6.95 -7.01
N THR A 200 -14.07 -7.38 -8.00
CA THR A 200 -14.19 -6.96 -9.40
C THR A 200 -15.59 -7.16 -9.96
N GLU A 201 -16.30 -8.20 -9.51
CA GLU A 201 -17.66 -8.48 -9.98
C GLU A 201 -18.65 -7.38 -9.56
N THR A 202 -18.45 -6.79 -8.38
CA THR A 202 -19.25 -5.64 -7.92
C THR A 202 -18.89 -4.40 -8.72
N LEU A 203 -17.60 -4.17 -8.99
CA LEU A 203 -17.12 -3.04 -9.78
C LEU A 203 -17.72 -3.04 -11.20
N LEU A 204 -17.73 -4.21 -11.86
CA LEU A 204 -18.23 -4.38 -13.23
C LEU A 204 -19.73 -4.70 -13.31
N ALA A 205 -20.45 -4.65 -12.19
CA ALA A 205 -21.86 -5.05 -12.14
C ALA A 205 -22.71 -4.23 -13.13
N GLY A 206 -23.36 -4.93 -14.06
CA GLY A 206 -24.24 -4.33 -15.07
C GLY A 206 -23.55 -3.84 -16.35
N ALA A 207 -22.22 -3.73 -16.38
CA ALA A 207 -21.47 -3.33 -17.57
C ALA A 207 -21.40 -4.47 -18.61
N LYS A 208 -21.64 -4.15 -19.88
CA LYS A 208 -21.64 -5.07 -21.03
C LYS A 208 -20.66 -4.64 -22.12
N SER A 209 -20.18 -3.41 -22.08
CA SER A 209 -19.19 -2.84 -23.00
C SER A 209 -18.21 -1.94 -22.25
N LEU A 210 -17.16 -1.48 -22.95
CA LEU A 210 -16.26 -0.45 -22.42
C LEU A 210 -16.98 0.89 -22.19
N ASP A 211 -17.95 1.24 -23.04
CA ASP A 211 -18.72 2.48 -22.90
C ASP A 211 -19.54 2.50 -21.59
N ASP A 212 -19.99 1.32 -21.13
CA ASP A 212 -20.71 1.19 -19.85
C ASP A 212 -19.82 1.47 -18.62
N LEU A 213 -18.48 1.50 -18.79
CA LEU A 213 -17.55 1.86 -17.72
C LEU A 213 -17.47 3.36 -17.48
N GLY A 214 -18.06 4.17 -18.37
CA GLY A 214 -18.11 5.63 -18.27
C GLY A 214 -16.83 6.31 -18.73
N GLU A 215 -16.56 7.49 -18.17
CA GLU A 215 -15.38 8.29 -18.53
C GLU A 215 -14.07 7.52 -18.33
N ASN A 216 -13.15 7.60 -19.29
CA ASN A 216 -11.78 7.10 -19.14
C ASN A 216 -10.87 8.25 -18.69
N PHE A 217 -10.37 8.20 -17.46
CA PHE A 217 -9.47 9.23 -16.93
C PHE A 217 -8.03 9.10 -17.42
N GLY A 218 -7.68 7.98 -18.07
CA GLY A 218 -6.32 7.65 -18.53
C GLY A 218 -5.86 6.29 -18.01
N HIS A 219 -4.96 5.64 -18.75
CA HIS A 219 -4.38 4.34 -18.38
C HIS A 219 -5.42 3.28 -17.96
N GLU A 220 -6.56 3.23 -18.67
CA GLU A 220 -7.69 2.33 -18.38
C GLU A 220 -8.30 2.50 -16.97
N PHE A 221 -8.08 3.65 -16.32
CA PHE A 221 -8.77 4.05 -15.09
C PHE A 221 -10.12 4.69 -15.43
N TYR A 222 -11.19 3.89 -15.35
CA TYR A 222 -12.54 4.32 -15.75
C TYR A 222 -13.38 4.82 -14.56
N GLU A 223 -14.43 5.58 -14.87
CA GLU A 223 -15.44 6.06 -13.91
C GLU A 223 -16.04 4.94 -13.07
N ALA A 224 -16.31 3.77 -13.65
CA ALA A 224 -16.82 2.61 -12.90
C ALA A 224 -15.89 2.21 -11.74
N GLU A 225 -14.57 2.23 -11.97
CA GLU A 225 -13.57 1.94 -10.94
C GLU A 225 -13.56 3.05 -9.87
N LEU A 226 -13.46 4.32 -10.28
CA LEU A 226 -13.43 5.45 -9.34
C LEU A 226 -14.72 5.52 -8.49
N ARG A 227 -15.88 5.24 -9.10
CA ARG A 227 -17.17 5.16 -8.40
C ARG A 227 -17.19 4.02 -7.39
N TYR A 228 -16.70 2.84 -7.75
CA TYR A 228 -16.58 1.72 -6.82
C TYR A 228 -15.67 2.09 -5.64
N LEU A 229 -14.52 2.71 -5.90
CA LEU A 229 -13.60 3.17 -4.86
C LEU A 229 -14.24 4.15 -3.86
N VAL A 230 -15.06 5.08 -4.35
CA VAL A 230 -15.81 6.03 -3.48
C VAL A 230 -16.88 5.30 -2.66
N GLN A 231 -17.63 4.39 -3.28
CA GLN A 231 -18.78 3.73 -2.66
C GLN A 231 -18.37 2.63 -1.67
N HIS A 232 -17.26 1.94 -1.93
CA HIS A 232 -16.89 0.72 -1.21
C HIS A 232 -15.53 0.78 -0.51
N GLU A 233 -14.66 1.73 -0.88
CA GLU A 233 -13.27 1.77 -0.37
C GLU A 233 -12.89 3.11 0.28
N TRP A 234 -13.88 3.93 0.63
CA TRP A 234 -13.68 5.21 1.33
C TRP A 234 -12.73 6.19 0.63
N VAL A 235 -12.67 6.19 -0.70
CA VAL A 235 -11.99 7.27 -1.42
C VAL A 235 -12.72 8.59 -1.21
N ARG A 236 -12.00 9.63 -0.78
CA ARG A 236 -12.53 10.99 -0.58
C ARG A 236 -11.74 12.01 -1.37
N GLU A 237 -10.45 11.77 -1.54
CA GLU A 237 -9.51 12.67 -2.22
C GLU A 237 -8.76 11.92 -3.33
N LEU A 238 -8.12 12.69 -4.23
CA LEU A 238 -7.34 12.15 -5.34
C LEU A 238 -6.34 11.08 -4.88
N ASP A 239 -5.54 11.41 -3.87
CA ASP A 239 -4.47 10.56 -3.36
C ASP A 239 -4.96 9.24 -2.77
N ASP A 240 -6.21 9.21 -2.26
CA ASP A 240 -6.80 7.97 -1.80
C ASP A 240 -6.92 6.99 -2.97
N ALA A 241 -7.44 7.45 -4.10
CA ALA A 241 -7.61 6.62 -5.29
C ALA A 241 -6.27 6.25 -5.94
N ILE A 242 -5.44 7.25 -6.26
CA ILE A 242 -4.32 7.07 -7.19
C ILE A 242 -3.02 6.63 -6.53
N TRP A 243 -2.87 6.83 -5.21
CA TRP A 243 -1.66 6.50 -4.46
C TRP A 243 -1.86 5.47 -3.36
N ARG A 244 -3.08 5.32 -2.83
CA ARG A 244 -3.37 4.33 -1.77
C ARG A 244 -4.10 3.10 -2.30
N ARG A 245 -5.32 3.26 -2.83
CA ARG A 245 -6.13 2.15 -3.38
C ARG A 245 -5.49 1.55 -4.62
N THR A 246 -5.01 2.41 -5.50
CA THR A 246 -4.25 2.03 -6.69
C THR A 246 -2.86 2.68 -6.68
N LYS A 247 -2.15 2.55 -7.80
CA LYS A 247 -0.92 3.30 -8.11
C LYS A 247 -1.04 4.01 -9.45
N GLN A 248 -2.27 4.31 -9.88
CA GLN A 248 -2.54 4.99 -11.15
C GLN A 248 -1.82 6.34 -11.26
N GLY A 249 -1.47 6.96 -10.14
CA GLY A 249 -0.66 8.19 -10.11
C GLY A 249 0.71 8.07 -10.75
N MET A 250 1.24 6.85 -10.94
CA MET A 250 2.48 6.60 -11.68
C MET A 250 2.35 6.90 -13.19
N TRP A 251 1.13 6.84 -13.74
CA TRP A 251 0.89 6.98 -15.19
C TRP A 251 0.02 8.18 -15.53
N LEU A 252 -0.89 8.61 -14.65
CA LEU A 252 -1.79 9.73 -14.91
C LEU A 252 -1.03 11.06 -14.98
N THR A 253 -1.26 11.83 -16.05
CA THR A 253 -0.72 13.19 -16.18
C THR A 253 -1.37 14.16 -15.19
N LYS A 254 -0.80 15.37 -15.03
CA LYS A 254 -1.38 16.40 -14.16
C LYS A 254 -2.79 16.78 -14.56
N GLU A 255 -3.07 16.84 -15.86
CA GLU A 255 -4.40 17.15 -16.41
C GLU A 255 -5.40 16.04 -16.08
N GLN A 256 -4.99 14.77 -16.19
CA GLN A 256 -5.83 13.62 -15.84
C GLN A 256 -6.09 13.55 -14.33
N GLN A 257 -5.08 13.84 -13.50
CA GLN A 257 -5.23 13.92 -12.04
C GLN A 257 -6.16 15.06 -11.62
N ALA A 258 -6.07 16.22 -12.29
CA ALA A 258 -7.01 17.33 -12.08
C ALA A 258 -8.44 16.90 -12.44
N ARG A 259 -8.62 16.16 -13.54
CA ARG A 259 -9.93 15.65 -13.95
C ARG A 259 -10.54 14.68 -12.93
N VAL A 260 -9.75 13.77 -12.38
CA VAL A 260 -10.19 12.88 -11.28
C VAL A 260 -10.62 13.69 -10.05
N THR A 261 -9.87 14.74 -9.72
CA THR A 261 -10.20 15.64 -8.59
C THR A 261 -11.53 16.37 -8.82
N GLU A 262 -11.77 16.87 -10.03
CA GLU A 262 -13.04 17.50 -10.40
C GLU A 262 -14.22 16.51 -10.31
N TRP A 263 -14.03 15.29 -10.81
CA TRP A 263 -15.05 14.25 -10.72
C TRP A 263 -15.38 13.91 -9.27
N LEU A 264 -14.34 13.74 -8.43
CA LEU A 264 -14.51 13.51 -6.99
C LEU A 264 -15.25 14.67 -6.33
N ALA A 265 -14.93 15.92 -6.62
CA ALA A 265 -15.63 17.08 -6.06
C ALA A 265 -17.11 17.14 -6.49
N ALA A 266 -17.43 16.74 -7.72
CA ALA A 266 -18.80 16.70 -8.22
C ALA A 266 -19.64 15.59 -7.54
N LYS A 267 -19.03 14.48 -7.12
CA LYS A 267 -19.70 13.33 -6.49
C LYS A 267 -19.62 13.31 -4.96
N ALA A 268 -18.60 13.96 -4.39
CA ALA A 268 -18.42 14.15 -2.95
C ALA A 268 -19.39 15.18 -2.37
N LYS A 269 -20.17 15.89 -3.21
CA LYS A 269 -21.45 16.48 -2.82
C LYS A 269 -22.50 15.38 -2.82
N PRO A 270 -22.79 14.74 -1.69
CA PRO A 270 -23.83 13.76 -1.74
C PRO A 270 -25.14 14.51 -1.47
N ALA A 271 -26.20 13.99 -2.06
CA ALA A 271 -27.53 14.02 -1.48
C ALA A 271 -27.58 13.31 -0.09
N LEU A 272 -26.51 13.40 0.72
CA LEU A 272 -26.38 13.01 2.13
C LEU A 272 -26.57 14.22 3.05
N SER A 273 -27.07 15.34 2.54
CA SER A 273 -28.12 16.04 3.29
C SER A 273 -29.35 15.14 3.22
N LEU A 274 -29.42 14.15 4.11
CA LEU A 274 -30.68 13.48 4.48
C LEU A 274 -31.56 14.51 5.21
N ALA A 275 -31.92 15.57 4.51
CA ALA A 275 -33.15 16.30 4.74
C ALA A 275 -34.18 15.61 3.85
N SER A 276 -34.68 14.48 4.35
CA SER A 276 -36.05 14.06 4.06
C SER A 276 -37.01 15.00 4.78
#